data_AF-A0A952EE34-F1
#
_entry.id   AF-A0A952EE34-F1
#
_cell.length_a   1.000
_cell.length_b   1.000
_cell.length_c   1.000
_cell.angle_alpha   90.00
_cell.angle_beta   90.00
_cell.angle_gamma   90.00
#
_symmetry.space_group_name_H-M   'P 1'
#
loop_
_entity.id
_entity.type
_entity.pdbx_description
1 polymer ?
#
loop_
_entity_poly.entity_id
_entity_poly.type
_entity_poly.pdbx_seq_one_letter_code
_entity_poly.pdbx_strand_id
1 'polypeptide(L)'
;RVNGMAFQEFTHLLGTRQHPVRGQLVLNGSIRGHGRNSDGVTRTLSGTLSLRIDKGRILKMSVLSKILGLLNLPALLQGKVDLVNEGMPFDKITGTISIKNGVLTSENLLVDSPIMKISTAGSYDLASDQLDAIMAVSPFGSYSKLLKSIPLFGKLFAGERKSIVTAVFEVKGPLEDPEVTYLPIDSLASGIGGLAEFAIDVLKNTLTLPAKLMQPDEESAREPTLESDEVPASVP
;
A
#
# COMPACT_ATOMS: atom_id res chain seq x y z
N ARG A 1 -11.91 -8.01 14.52
CA ARG A 1 -12.18 -8.12 13.07
C ARG A 1 -13.03 -6.94 12.65
N VAL A 2 -12.67 -6.28 11.55
CA VAL A 2 -13.43 -5.19 10.93
C VAL A 2 -13.71 -5.58 9.49
N ASN A 3 -14.95 -5.51 9.04
CA ASN A 3 -15.34 -5.84 7.67
C ASN A 3 -16.16 -4.69 7.09
N GLY A 4 -15.71 -4.12 5.96
CA GLY A 4 -16.49 -3.14 5.18
C GLY A 4 -16.64 -1.76 5.83
N MET A 5 -15.91 -1.46 6.90
CA MET A 5 -15.95 -0.14 7.55
C MET A 5 -15.18 0.87 6.71
N ALA A 6 -15.62 2.12 6.67
CA ALA A 6 -14.82 3.14 5.99
C ALA A 6 -13.51 3.39 6.75
N PHE A 7 -12.37 3.42 6.05
CA PHE A 7 -11.06 3.57 6.68
C PHE A 7 -10.94 4.85 7.53
N GLN A 8 -11.55 5.96 7.07
CA GLN A 8 -11.58 7.21 7.81
C GLN A 8 -12.36 7.11 9.13
N GLU A 9 -13.44 6.32 9.17
CA GLU A 9 -14.20 6.10 10.40
C GLU A 9 -13.38 5.27 11.39
N PHE A 10 -12.74 4.20 10.91
CA PHE A 10 -11.84 3.38 11.71
C PHE A 10 -10.72 4.20 12.34
N THR A 11 -10.06 5.05 11.56
CA THR A 11 -8.94 5.87 12.04
C THR A 11 -9.39 6.99 12.97
N HIS A 12 -10.61 7.50 12.82
CA HIS A 12 -11.21 8.44 13.78
C HIS A 12 -11.43 7.80 15.15
N LEU A 13 -11.85 6.52 15.20
CA LEU A 13 -11.99 5.77 16.47
C LEU A 13 -10.64 5.58 17.19
N LEU A 14 -9.53 5.61 16.46
CA LEU A 14 -8.18 5.56 17.02
C LEU A 14 -7.65 6.95 17.46
N GLY A 15 -8.47 8.00 17.36
CA GLY A 15 -8.12 9.36 17.79
C GLY A 15 -7.31 10.15 16.76
N THR A 16 -7.14 9.62 15.54
CA THR A 16 -6.44 10.35 14.47
C THR A 16 -7.35 11.43 13.88
N ARG A 17 -6.79 12.61 13.58
CA ARG A 17 -7.51 13.76 12.99
C ARG A 17 -7.32 13.87 11.48
N GLN A 18 -6.32 13.18 10.94
CA GLN A 18 -6.00 13.17 9.52
C GLN A 18 -6.34 11.81 8.95
N HIS A 19 -7.03 11.79 7.81
CA HIS A 19 -7.41 10.58 7.10
C HIS A 19 -6.69 10.59 5.74
N PRO A 20 -5.40 10.23 5.72
CA PRO A 20 -4.59 10.28 4.49
C PRO A 20 -5.06 9.27 3.44
N VAL A 21 -5.87 8.28 3.84
CA VAL A 21 -6.44 7.26 2.97
C VAL A 21 -7.96 7.24 3.19
N ARG A 22 -8.71 7.04 2.10
CA ARG A 22 -10.15 6.74 2.12
C ARG A 22 -10.39 5.45 1.36
N GLY A 23 -11.40 4.68 1.75
CA GLY A 23 -11.78 3.42 1.10
C GLY A 23 -12.47 2.47 2.07
N GLN A 24 -12.87 1.29 1.59
CA GLN A 24 -13.53 0.28 2.42
C GLN A 24 -12.48 -0.64 3.07
N LEU A 25 -12.37 -0.61 4.39
CA LEU A 25 -11.42 -1.39 5.16
C LEU A 25 -11.97 -2.77 5.54
N VAL A 26 -11.18 -3.79 5.24
CA VAL A 26 -11.24 -5.10 5.88
C VAL A 26 -9.95 -5.31 6.65
N LEU A 27 -10.08 -5.55 7.95
CA LEU A 27 -8.95 -5.75 8.87
C LEU A 27 -9.18 -7.02 9.70
N ASN A 28 -8.24 -7.95 9.58
CA ASN A 28 -8.22 -9.20 10.33
C ASN A 28 -6.95 -9.28 11.18
N GLY A 29 -7.02 -9.94 12.32
CA GLY A 29 -5.88 -10.13 13.21
C GLY A 29 -6.15 -9.70 14.64
N SER A 30 -5.08 -9.66 15.43
CA SER A 30 -5.14 -9.35 16.85
C SER A 30 -3.92 -8.53 17.25
N ILE A 31 -4.14 -7.50 18.06
CA ILE A 31 -3.09 -6.72 18.71
C ILE A 31 -3.31 -6.86 20.22
N ARG A 32 -2.23 -7.05 20.95
CA ARG A 32 -2.19 -7.03 22.41
C ARG A 32 -1.23 -5.94 22.86
N GLY A 33 -1.50 -5.34 24.01
CA GLY A 33 -0.65 -4.33 24.64
C GLY A 33 -0.93 -4.26 26.13
N HIS A 34 0.01 -3.70 26.88
CA HIS A 34 -0.04 -3.55 28.33
C HIS A 34 -0.26 -2.08 28.68
N GLY A 35 -1.51 -1.70 28.96
CA GLY A 35 -1.90 -0.29 29.17
C GLY A 35 -1.29 0.38 30.41
N ARG A 36 -0.74 -0.38 31.37
CA ARG A 36 -0.13 0.14 32.61
C ARG A 36 1.40 0.01 32.63
N ASN A 37 2.02 -0.23 31.49
CA ASN A 37 3.48 -0.29 31.40
C ASN A 37 4.10 1.10 31.61
N SER A 38 5.19 1.18 32.37
CA SER A 38 5.92 2.43 32.66
C SER A 38 6.41 3.14 31.41
N ASP A 39 6.72 2.41 30.35
CA ASP A 39 7.30 2.93 29.10
C ASP A 39 6.23 3.29 28.05
N GLY A 40 4.96 3.26 28.46
CA GLY A 40 3.78 3.48 27.63
C GLY A 40 3.28 2.21 26.93
N VAL A 41 2.01 2.22 26.52
CA VAL A 41 1.38 1.05 25.86
C VAL A 41 2.03 0.73 24.51
N THR A 42 2.50 1.74 23.79
CA THR A 42 3.04 1.62 22.43
C THR A 42 4.17 0.60 22.33
N ARG A 43 5.16 0.67 23.23
CA ARG A 43 6.32 -0.24 23.25
C ARG A 43 5.99 -1.67 23.63
N THR A 44 4.75 -1.93 24.03
CA THR A 44 4.28 -3.27 24.42
C THR A 44 3.36 -3.89 23.37
N LEU A 45 3.05 -3.15 22.30
CA LEU A 45 2.17 -3.64 21.25
C LEU A 45 2.80 -4.83 20.55
N SER A 46 2.04 -5.90 20.39
CA SER A 46 2.44 -7.11 19.68
C SER A 46 1.25 -7.80 19.03
N GLY A 47 1.46 -8.38 17.86
CA GLY A 47 0.40 -9.06 17.12
C GLY A 47 0.63 -9.11 15.62
N THR A 48 -0.41 -9.47 14.90
CA THR A 48 -0.40 -9.53 13.44
C THR A 48 -1.72 -9.01 12.92
N LEU A 49 -1.65 -8.25 11.83
CA LEU A 49 -2.79 -7.72 11.11
C LEU A 49 -2.67 -8.09 9.63
N SER A 50 -3.80 -8.43 9.01
CA SER A 50 -3.95 -8.44 7.55
C SER A 50 -4.94 -7.35 7.20
N LEU A 51 -4.52 -6.44 6.32
CA LEU A 51 -5.32 -5.31 5.87
C LEU A 51 -5.66 -5.44 4.39
N ARG A 52 -6.87 -5.03 4.05
CA ARG A 52 -7.32 -4.75 2.69
C ARG A 52 -8.13 -3.47 2.70
N ILE A 53 -7.83 -2.55 1.79
CA ILE A 53 -8.64 -1.37 1.55
C ILE A 53 -9.04 -1.37 0.08
N ASP A 54 -10.33 -1.34 -0.22
CA ASP A 54 -10.83 -1.36 -1.60
C ASP A 54 -11.37 0.00 -2.01
N LYS A 55 -11.20 0.30 -3.30
CA LYS A 55 -11.84 1.40 -4.03
C LYS A 55 -11.76 2.73 -3.29
N GLY A 56 -10.58 3.35 -3.35
CA GLY A 56 -10.27 4.47 -2.51
C GLY A 56 -9.33 5.50 -3.12
N ARG A 57 -8.91 6.46 -2.29
CA ARG A 57 -7.93 7.48 -2.65
C ARG A 57 -6.93 7.69 -1.52
N ILE A 58 -5.66 7.84 -1.90
CA ILE A 58 -4.61 8.34 -1.02
C ILE A 58 -4.54 9.85 -1.24
N LEU A 59 -4.89 10.63 -0.21
CA LEU A 59 -5.04 12.08 -0.30
C LEU A 59 -3.68 12.78 -0.15
N LYS A 60 -3.28 13.05 1.09
CA LYS A 60 -2.03 13.75 1.42
C LYS A 60 -1.20 12.87 2.34
N MET A 61 -0.33 12.07 1.72
CA MET A 61 0.74 11.35 2.41
C MET A 61 2.07 11.91 1.95
N SER A 62 2.90 12.37 2.88
CA SER A 62 4.18 13.03 2.56
C SER A 62 5.09 12.15 1.70
N VAL A 63 5.18 10.85 2.02
CA VAL A 63 5.89 9.85 1.22
C VAL A 63 5.42 9.86 -0.24
N LEU A 64 4.10 9.72 -0.45
CA LEU A 64 3.53 9.66 -1.80
C LEU A 64 3.73 10.98 -2.54
N SER A 65 3.51 12.12 -1.89
CA SER A 65 3.70 13.45 -2.50
C SER A 65 5.14 13.66 -2.96
N LYS A 66 6.14 13.26 -2.15
CA LYS A 66 7.56 13.34 -2.50
C LYS A 66 7.88 12.42 -3.69
N ILE A 67 7.40 11.17 -3.69
CA ILE A 67 7.56 10.24 -4.82
C ILE A 67 6.93 10.82 -6.10
N LEU A 68 5.69 11.31 -6.04
CA LEU A 68 4.98 11.91 -7.17
C LEU A 68 5.75 13.12 -7.74
N GLY A 69 6.32 13.95 -6.86
CA GLY A 69 7.16 15.08 -7.23
C GLY A 69 8.46 14.67 -7.91
N LEU A 70 9.19 13.69 -7.36
CA LEU A 70 10.41 13.14 -7.96
C LEU A 70 10.17 12.54 -9.35
N LEU A 71 9.01 11.93 -9.55
CA LEU A 71 8.57 11.39 -10.85
C LEU A 71 7.94 12.45 -11.76
N ASN A 72 7.78 13.69 -11.30
CA ASN A 72 7.08 14.77 -12.00
C ASN A 72 5.65 14.38 -12.47
N LEU A 73 4.99 13.47 -11.76
CA LEU A 73 3.70 12.91 -12.19
C LEU A 73 2.54 13.92 -12.22
N PRO A 74 2.42 14.88 -11.28
CA PRO A 74 1.36 15.89 -11.36
C PRO A 74 1.38 16.70 -12.66
N ALA A 75 2.57 17.08 -13.15
CA ALA A 75 2.70 17.79 -14.42
C ALA A 75 2.36 16.89 -15.62
N LEU A 76 2.80 15.62 -15.60
CA LEU A 76 2.55 14.67 -16.69
C LEU A 76 1.07 14.24 -16.81
N LEU A 77 0.32 14.34 -15.70
CA LEU A 77 -1.09 13.95 -15.61
C LEU A 77 -2.04 15.15 -15.53
N GLN A 78 -1.52 16.37 -15.66
CA GLN A 78 -2.32 17.58 -15.66
C GLN A 78 -3.43 17.49 -16.72
N GLY A 79 -4.66 17.81 -16.32
CA GLY A 79 -5.86 17.71 -17.18
C GLY A 79 -6.39 16.28 -17.40
N LYS A 80 -5.72 15.25 -16.87
CA LYS A 80 -6.19 13.85 -16.91
C LYS A 80 -6.61 13.34 -15.53
N VAL A 81 -5.80 13.63 -14.51
CA VAL A 81 -6.05 13.25 -13.11
C VAL A 81 -5.56 14.36 -12.21
N ASP A 82 -6.41 14.83 -11.29
CA ASP A 82 -6.02 15.82 -10.29
C ASP A 82 -5.39 15.14 -9.05
N LEU A 83 -4.10 14.81 -9.16
CA LEU A 83 -3.35 14.21 -8.06
C LEU A 83 -3.14 15.15 -6.87
N VAL A 84 -3.24 16.47 -7.07
CA VAL A 84 -2.92 17.47 -6.05
C VAL A 84 -4.12 17.73 -5.15
N ASN A 85 -5.30 17.92 -5.75
CA ASN A 85 -6.51 18.26 -5.00
C ASN A 85 -7.32 17.03 -4.63
N GLU A 86 -7.41 16.04 -5.51
CA GLU A 86 -8.21 14.84 -5.25
C GLU A 86 -7.39 13.67 -4.70
N GLY A 87 -6.06 13.72 -4.78
CA GLY A 87 -5.16 12.63 -4.38
C GLY A 87 -5.08 11.51 -5.42
N MET A 88 -4.34 10.44 -5.11
CA MET A 88 -4.14 9.29 -6.00
C MET A 88 -5.25 8.24 -5.81
N PRO A 89 -6.01 7.88 -6.85
CA PRO A 89 -6.97 6.77 -6.77
C PRO A 89 -6.26 5.43 -6.68
N PHE A 90 -6.89 4.45 -6.03
CA PHE A 90 -6.45 3.06 -6.04
C PHE A 90 -7.65 2.11 -6.10
N ASP A 91 -7.42 0.94 -6.68
CA ASP A 91 -8.38 -0.15 -6.70
C ASP A 91 -8.31 -0.97 -5.42
N LYS A 92 -7.08 -1.27 -4.96
CA LYS A 92 -6.85 -2.10 -3.78
C LYS A 92 -5.54 -1.73 -3.07
N ILE A 93 -5.56 -1.70 -1.74
CA ILE A 93 -4.37 -1.73 -0.88
C ILE A 93 -4.41 -3.03 -0.09
N THR A 94 -3.34 -3.80 -0.06
CA THR A 94 -3.25 -5.05 0.72
C THR A 94 -1.93 -5.16 1.44
N GLY A 95 -1.90 -5.85 2.58
CA GLY A 95 -0.64 -6.22 3.21
C GLY A 95 -0.84 -6.96 4.53
N THR A 96 0.24 -7.56 5.01
CA THR A 96 0.33 -8.15 6.35
C THR A 96 1.31 -7.33 7.18
N ILE A 97 0.88 -6.90 8.36
CA ILE A 97 1.68 -6.15 9.31
C ILE A 97 1.91 -7.04 10.53
N SER A 98 3.18 -7.32 10.83
CA SER A 98 3.59 -7.88 12.11
C SER A 98 3.96 -6.77 13.06
N ILE A 99 3.60 -6.90 14.34
CA ILE A 99 3.91 -5.92 15.38
C ILE A 99 4.66 -6.63 16.48
N LYS A 100 5.82 -6.07 16.85
CA LYS A 100 6.62 -6.56 17.97
C LYS A 100 7.20 -5.38 18.73
N ASN A 101 6.88 -5.29 20.02
CA ASN A 101 7.33 -4.22 20.91
C ASN A 101 7.10 -2.80 20.35
N GLY A 102 5.97 -2.58 19.68
CA GLY A 102 5.66 -1.29 19.06
C GLY A 102 6.32 -1.03 17.70
N VAL A 103 7.10 -1.96 17.17
CA VAL A 103 7.65 -1.89 15.80
C VAL A 103 6.73 -2.63 14.85
N LEU A 104 6.20 -1.93 13.85
CA LEU A 104 5.45 -2.51 12.74
C LEU A 104 6.44 -2.96 11.67
N THR A 105 6.18 -4.12 11.07
CA THR A 105 6.97 -4.63 9.94
C THR A 105 6.02 -5.21 8.90
N SER A 106 6.28 -4.91 7.64
CA SER A 106 5.54 -5.45 6.50
C SER A 106 6.50 -5.74 5.36
N GLU A 107 6.27 -6.83 4.64
CA GLU A 107 7.09 -7.26 3.49
C GLU A 107 6.29 -7.25 2.18
N ASN A 108 4.98 -7.10 2.27
CA ASN A 108 4.05 -7.30 1.15
C ASN A 108 2.95 -6.23 1.12
N LEU A 109 3.27 -4.99 1.51
CA LEU A 109 2.32 -3.88 1.38
C LEU A 109 2.24 -3.48 -0.10
N LEU A 110 1.07 -3.61 -0.69
CA LEU A 110 0.81 -3.38 -2.10
C LEU A 110 -0.28 -2.33 -2.28
N VAL A 111 -0.07 -1.40 -3.21
CA VAL A 111 -1.09 -0.49 -3.73
C VAL A 111 -1.26 -0.79 -5.22
N ASP A 112 -2.44 -1.26 -5.59
CA ASP A 112 -2.86 -1.44 -6.97
C ASP A 112 -3.70 -0.23 -7.38
N SER A 113 -3.18 0.59 -8.29
CA SER A 113 -3.83 1.79 -8.79
C SER A 113 -3.84 1.81 -10.31
N PRO A 114 -4.88 2.39 -10.94
CA PRO A 114 -4.92 2.57 -12.38
C PRO A 114 -3.76 3.43 -12.91
N ILE A 115 -3.08 4.19 -12.04
CA ILE A 115 -1.96 5.08 -12.39
C ILE A 115 -0.61 4.36 -12.24
N MET A 116 -0.41 3.69 -11.12
CA MET A 116 0.84 3.01 -10.80
C MET A 116 0.62 1.88 -9.81
N LYS A 117 1.55 0.94 -9.79
CA LYS A 117 1.66 -0.08 -8.75
C LYS A 117 2.76 0.32 -7.79
N ILE A 118 2.48 0.18 -6.50
CA ILE A 118 3.45 0.44 -5.43
C ILE A 118 3.57 -0.84 -4.62
N SER A 119 4.80 -1.33 -4.44
CA SER A 119 5.12 -2.35 -3.44
C SER A 119 6.01 -1.74 -2.38
N THR A 120 5.84 -2.16 -1.14
CA THR A 120 6.57 -1.63 0.01
C THR A 120 6.92 -2.74 0.99
N ALA A 121 8.17 -2.73 1.42
CA ALA A 121 8.66 -3.53 2.54
C ALA A 121 9.47 -2.63 3.48
N GLY A 122 9.35 -2.86 4.77
CA GLY A 122 10.06 -2.05 5.76
C GLY A 122 9.45 -2.15 7.14
N SER A 123 9.86 -1.21 7.98
CA SER A 123 9.44 -1.11 9.36
C SER A 123 9.09 0.31 9.78
N TYR A 124 8.25 0.42 10.79
CA TYR A 124 7.88 1.69 11.42
C TYR A 124 7.86 1.52 12.93
N ASP A 125 8.75 2.20 13.63
CA ASP A 125 8.76 2.25 15.09
C ASP A 125 7.80 3.34 15.58
N LEU A 126 6.69 2.92 16.18
CA LEU A 126 5.65 3.81 16.70
C LEU A 126 6.14 4.70 17.84
N ALA A 127 7.16 4.27 18.58
CA ALA A 127 7.63 4.96 19.78
C ALA A 127 8.66 6.05 19.45
N SER A 128 9.45 5.86 18.40
CA SER A 128 10.43 6.84 17.92
C SER A 128 9.95 7.62 16.69
N ASP A 129 8.78 7.29 16.14
CA ASP A 129 8.27 7.80 14.87
C ASP A 129 9.34 7.70 13.77
N GLN A 130 9.86 6.50 13.56
CA GLN A 130 10.91 6.24 12.55
C GLN A 130 10.43 5.20 11.55
N LEU A 131 10.22 5.64 10.32
CA LEU A 131 10.00 4.80 9.15
C LEU A 131 11.37 4.42 8.56
N ASP A 132 11.52 3.16 8.17
CA ASP A 132 12.61 2.68 7.32
C ASP A 132 12.02 1.67 6.33
N ALA A 133 11.87 2.09 5.08
CA ALA A 133 11.19 1.30 4.07
C ALA A 133 11.81 1.44 2.68
N ILE A 134 11.67 0.37 1.91
CA ILE A 134 11.92 0.33 0.47
C ILE A 134 10.59 0.31 -0.26
N MET A 135 10.44 1.19 -1.25
CA MET A 135 9.26 1.29 -2.09
C MET A 135 9.64 1.13 -3.56
N ALA A 136 9.00 0.20 -4.25
CA ALA A 136 9.09 0.10 -5.71
C ALA A 136 7.81 0.63 -6.34
N VAL A 137 7.98 1.47 -7.37
CA VAL A 137 6.90 2.15 -8.05
C VAL A 137 7.01 1.90 -9.54
N SER A 138 5.96 1.35 -10.12
CA SER A 138 5.87 1.06 -11.55
C SER A 138 4.57 1.62 -12.13
N PRO A 139 4.64 2.61 -13.03
CA PRO A 139 3.48 3.07 -13.79
C PRO A 139 2.79 1.93 -14.55
N PHE A 140 1.45 1.91 -14.50
CA PHE A 140 0.67 0.79 -15.03
C PHE A 140 -0.40 1.24 -16.03
N GLY A 141 -0.92 0.28 -16.81
CA GLY A 141 -2.05 0.48 -17.72
C GLY A 141 -1.82 1.54 -18.80
N SER A 142 -2.83 2.39 -19.02
CA SER A 142 -2.85 3.46 -20.02
C SER A 142 -1.75 4.52 -19.80
N TYR A 143 -1.15 4.57 -18.61
CA TYR A 143 -0.11 5.55 -18.24
C TYR A 143 1.30 5.00 -18.41
N SER A 144 1.48 3.73 -18.80
CA SER A 144 2.78 3.15 -19.14
C SER A 144 3.56 3.94 -20.20
N LYS A 145 2.87 4.63 -21.13
CA LYS A 145 3.52 5.48 -22.15
C LYS A 145 4.10 6.77 -21.56
N LEU A 146 3.62 7.23 -20.40
CA LEU A 146 4.15 8.42 -19.72
C LEU A 146 5.53 8.19 -19.11
N LEU A 147 5.97 6.93 -19.00
CA LEU A 147 7.31 6.56 -18.55
C LEU A 147 8.41 7.30 -19.31
N LYS A 148 8.25 7.50 -20.62
CA LYS A 148 9.25 8.20 -21.46
C LYS A 148 9.38 9.69 -21.12
N SER A 149 8.36 10.26 -20.49
CA SER A 149 8.30 11.69 -20.14
C SER A 149 8.72 11.96 -18.70
N ILE A 150 8.92 10.92 -17.89
CA ILE A 150 9.46 11.04 -16.53
C ILE A 150 10.97 11.26 -16.65
N PRO A 151 11.52 12.41 -16.20
CA PRO A 151 12.94 12.73 -16.35
C PRO A 151 13.87 11.68 -15.75
N LEU A 152 13.46 11.09 -14.63
CA LEU A 152 14.20 10.02 -13.96
C LEU A 152 14.40 8.80 -14.88
N PHE A 153 13.39 8.43 -15.65
CA PHE A 153 13.45 7.29 -16.55
C PHE A 153 14.15 7.62 -17.88
N GLY A 154 14.13 8.87 -18.33
CA GLY A 154 14.92 9.31 -19.49
C GLY A 154 16.42 9.00 -19.35
N LYS A 155 16.98 9.05 -18.14
CA LYS A 155 18.37 8.65 -17.85
C LYS A 155 18.58 7.13 -17.92
N LEU A 156 17.58 6.33 -17.54
CA LEU A 156 17.63 4.87 -17.61
C LEU A 156 17.47 4.34 -19.04
N PHE A 157 16.72 5.04 -19.89
CA PHE A 157 16.48 4.68 -21.28
C PHE A 157 17.63 5.05 -22.25
N ALA A 158 18.69 5.71 -21.77
CA ALA A 158 19.92 5.92 -22.54
C ALA A 158 20.70 4.60 -22.80
N GLY A 159 20.24 3.46 -22.26
CA GLY A 159 20.75 2.12 -22.54
C GLY A 159 19.67 1.14 -23.03
N GLU A 160 20.09 0.03 -23.66
CA GLU A 160 19.26 -0.90 -24.44
C GLU A 160 18.24 -1.79 -23.69
N ARG A 161 17.94 -1.55 -22.41
CA ARG A 161 17.04 -2.45 -21.65
C ARG A 161 15.57 -2.01 -21.76
N LYS A 162 14.82 -2.76 -22.57
CA LYS A 162 13.40 -2.52 -22.92
C LYS A 162 12.35 -3.10 -21.96
N SER A 163 12.69 -3.76 -20.86
CA SER A 163 11.69 -4.57 -20.14
C SER A 163 11.48 -4.08 -18.70
N ILE A 164 10.40 -3.31 -18.52
CA ILE A 164 9.79 -2.86 -17.26
C ILE A 164 10.64 -1.87 -16.46
N VAL A 165 10.17 -0.62 -16.40
CA VAL A 165 10.82 0.45 -15.64
C VAL A 165 10.11 0.61 -14.30
N THR A 166 10.78 0.17 -13.25
CA THR A 166 10.35 0.31 -11.86
C THR A 166 11.36 1.23 -11.16
N ALA A 167 10.88 2.34 -10.60
CA ALA A 167 11.71 3.17 -9.73
C ALA A 167 11.71 2.57 -8.33
N VAL A 168 12.87 2.50 -7.69
CA VAL A 168 12.99 2.07 -6.30
C VAL A 168 13.38 3.28 -5.46
N PHE A 169 12.77 3.40 -4.28
CA PHE A 169 13.01 4.48 -3.33
C PHE A 169 13.29 3.91 -1.96
N GLU A 170 14.23 4.53 -1.26
CA GLU A 170 14.41 4.42 0.18
C GLU A 170 13.60 5.54 0.86
N VAL A 171 12.91 5.20 1.95
CA VAL A 171 12.11 6.12 2.73
C VAL A 171 12.51 5.99 4.19
N LYS A 172 13.04 7.08 4.76
CA LYS A 172 13.55 7.10 6.14
C LYS A 172 13.08 8.32 6.92
N GLY A 173 12.88 8.16 8.22
CA GLY A 173 12.56 9.26 9.14
C GLY A 173 11.10 9.32 9.59
N PRO A 174 10.65 10.47 10.12
CA PRO A 174 9.28 10.67 10.62
C PRO A 174 8.19 10.39 9.60
N LEU A 175 7.07 9.79 10.01
CA LEU A 175 5.98 9.45 9.08
C LEU A 175 5.36 10.69 8.41
N GLU A 176 5.32 11.82 9.12
CA GLU A 176 4.78 13.08 8.62
C GLU A 176 5.73 13.80 7.66
N ASP A 177 7.05 13.63 7.80
CA ASP A 177 8.04 14.26 6.92
C ASP A 177 9.29 13.37 6.70
N PRO A 178 9.15 12.26 5.96
CA PRO A 178 10.26 11.33 5.75
C PRO A 178 11.14 11.79 4.60
N GLU A 179 12.43 11.52 4.67
CA GLU A 179 13.34 11.60 3.53
C GLU A 179 12.99 10.50 2.51
N VAL A 180 12.98 10.86 1.22
CA VAL A 180 12.69 9.94 0.12
C VAL A 180 13.80 10.04 -0.90
N THR A 181 14.57 8.97 -1.04
CA THR A 181 15.77 8.92 -1.87
C THR A 181 15.60 7.88 -2.97
N TYR A 182 15.85 8.27 -4.22
CA TYR A 182 15.84 7.32 -5.33
C TYR A 182 17.04 6.37 -5.23
N LEU A 183 16.77 5.07 -5.34
CA LEU A 183 17.78 4.01 -5.39
C LEU A 183 17.91 3.48 -6.82
N PRO A 184 19.08 3.70 -7.48
CA PRO A 184 19.39 3.02 -8.73
C PRO A 184 19.39 1.50 -8.53
N ILE A 185 18.79 0.75 -9.46
CA ILE A 185 18.73 -0.73 -9.39
C ILE A 185 20.14 -1.34 -9.34
N ASP A 186 21.13 -0.72 -9.99
CA ASP A 186 22.52 -1.16 -9.96
C ASP A 186 23.15 -1.10 -8.55
N SER A 187 22.65 -0.20 -7.68
CA SER A 187 23.06 -0.12 -6.27
C SER A 187 22.52 -1.27 -5.42
N LEU A 188 21.46 -1.96 -5.88
CA LEU A 188 20.93 -3.16 -5.21
C LEU A 188 21.85 -4.36 -5.44
N ALA A 189 22.39 -4.49 -6.67
CA ALA A 189 23.27 -5.59 -7.04
C ALA A 189 24.65 -5.51 -6.35
N SER A 190 25.09 -4.31 -5.96
CA SER A 190 26.35 -4.09 -5.26
C SER A 190 26.25 -4.19 -3.73
N GLY A 191 25.05 -4.31 -3.17
CA GLY A 191 24.83 -4.58 -1.74
C GLY A 191 25.20 -3.46 -0.77
N ILE A 192 25.42 -2.23 -1.26
CA ILE A 192 26.06 -1.12 -0.50
C ILE A 192 25.20 -0.57 0.67
N GLY A 193 24.02 -1.11 0.95
CA GLY A 193 23.11 -0.54 1.96
C GLY A 193 22.42 -1.52 2.92
N GLY A 194 22.72 -2.83 2.91
CA GLY A 194 22.03 -3.81 3.77
C GLY A 194 20.53 -4.03 3.45
N LEU A 195 19.99 -3.33 2.45
CA LEU A 195 18.58 -3.31 2.05
C LEU A 195 18.30 -4.07 0.74
N ALA A 196 19.30 -4.79 0.23
CA ALA A 196 19.23 -5.46 -1.07
C ALA A 196 18.14 -6.55 -1.11
N GLU A 197 18.01 -7.35 -0.05
CA GLU A 197 17.00 -8.41 0.05
C GLU A 197 15.57 -7.82 0.04
N PHE A 198 15.31 -6.80 0.87
CA PHE A 198 14.02 -6.10 0.89
C PHE A 198 13.67 -5.49 -0.47
N ALA A 199 14.64 -4.83 -1.13
CA ALA A 199 14.41 -4.25 -2.44
C ALA A 199 14.11 -5.32 -3.51
N ILE A 200 14.79 -6.46 -3.47
CA ILE A 200 14.53 -7.60 -4.35
C ILE A 200 13.11 -8.15 -4.12
N ASP A 201 12.68 -8.32 -2.88
CA ASP A 201 11.36 -8.86 -2.58
C ASP A 201 10.24 -7.88 -2.93
N VAL A 202 10.47 -6.58 -2.72
CA VAL A 202 9.58 -5.51 -3.19
C VAL A 202 9.47 -5.51 -4.72
N LEU A 203 10.58 -5.68 -5.45
CA LEU A 203 10.57 -5.80 -6.90
C LEU A 203 9.85 -7.07 -7.37
N LYS A 204 10.12 -8.22 -6.75
CA LYS A 204 9.38 -9.46 -7.03
C LYS A 204 7.89 -9.20 -6.87
N ASN A 205 7.44 -8.71 -5.72
CA ASN A 205 6.02 -8.46 -5.46
C ASN A 205 5.39 -7.46 -6.46
N THR A 206 6.15 -6.47 -6.93
CA THR A 206 5.70 -5.52 -7.97
C THR A 206 5.56 -6.17 -9.35
N LEU A 207 6.47 -7.07 -9.71
CA LEU A 207 6.58 -7.69 -11.04
C LEU A 207 5.78 -9.00 -11.17
N THR A 208 5.70 -9.79 -10.11
CA THR A 208 5.06 -11.12 -10.08
C THR A 208 3.61 -11.10 -9.63
N LEU A 209 3.05 -9.90 -9.37
CA LEU A 209 1.65 -9.67 -8.99
C LEU A 209 0.73 -10.63 -9.75
N PRO A 210 0.24 -11.70 -9.10
CA PRO A 210 -0.43 -12.76 -9.81
C PRO A 210 -1.77 -12.22 -10.28
N ALA A 211 -2.14 -12.54 -11.51
CA ALA A 211 -3.49 -12.31 -12.06
C ALA A 211 -4.62 -12.80 -11.13
N LYS A 212 -4.31 -13.63 -10.12
CA LYS A 212 -5.21 -14.08 -9.05
C LYS A 212 -5.83 -12.96 -8.21
N LEU A 213 -5.20 -11.78 -8.06
CA LEU A 213 -5.83 -10.64 -7.35
C LEU A 213 -6.84 -9.88 -8.21
N MET A 214 -6.86 -10.13 -9.52
CA MET A 214 -7.74 -9.50 -10.53
C MET A 214 -9.00 -10.32 -10.82
N GLN A 215 -9.10 -11.55 -10.32
CA GLN A 215 -10.33 -12.31 -10.36
C GLN A 215 -11.21 -11.84 -9.19
N PRO A 216 -12.44 -11.36 -9.44
CA PRO A 216 -13.41 -11.17 -8.38
C PRO A 216 -13.58 -12.50 -7.64
N ASP A 217 -13.58 -12.49 -6.31
CA ASP A 217 -13.91 -13.67 -5.52
C ASP A 217 -15.36 -14.09 -5.88
N GLU A 218 -15.52 -15.05 -6.81
CA GLU A 218 -16.82 -15.59 -7.21
C GLU A 218 -17.55 -16.28 -6.05
N GLU A 219 -16.88 -16.47 -4.91
CA GLU A 219 -17.41 -17.15 -3.74
C GLU A 219 -18.37 -16.28 -2.91
N SER A 220 -18.42 -14.96 -3.12
CA SER A 220 -19.41 -14.09 -2.45
C SER A 220 -20.77 -14.02 -3.17
N ALA A 221 -20.92 -14.62 -4.35
CA ALA A 221 -22.12 -14.53 -5.18
C ALA A 221 -23.11 -15.71 -5.00
N ARG A 222 -22.88 -16.61 -4.04
CA ARG A 222 -23.87 -17.62 -3.68
C ARG A 222 -24.80 -17.07 -2.61
N GLU A 223 -25.86 -16.38 -3.05
CA GLU A 223 -27.03 -16.14 -2.21
C GLU A 223 -27.56 -17.50 -1.70
N PRO A 224 -27.96 -17.61 -0.42
CA PRO A 224 -28.66 -18.80 0.04
C PRO A 224 -30.05 -18.79 -0.61
N THR A 225 -30.31 -19.78 -1.45
CA THR A 225 -31.64 -20.10 -1.95
C THR A 225 -32.55 -20.36 -0.74
N LEU A 226 -33.51 -19.47 -0.53
CA LEU A 226 -34.60 -19.68 0.43
C LEU A 226 -35.38 -20.92 -0.02
N GLU A 227 -35.26 -22.01 0.73
CA GLU A 227 -36.22 -23.12 0.66
C GLU A 227 -37.60 -22.55 0.98
N SER A 228 -38.46 -22.55 -0.04
CA SER A 228 -39.89 -22.30 0.14
C SER A 228 -40.49 -23.51 0.85
N ASP A 229 -40.82 -23.35 2.13
CA ASP A 229 -41.68 -24.29 2.85
C ASP A 229 -43.00 -24.45 2.10
N GLU A 230 -43.19 -25.63 1.50
CA GLU A 230 -44.46 -26.09 0.97
C GLU A 230 -45.46 -26.28 2.12
N VAL A 231 -46.53 -25.49 2.10
CA VAL A 231 -47.71 -25.70 2.95
C VAL A 231 -48.43 -26.97 2.47
N PRO A 232 -48.70 -27.97 3.32
CA PRO A 232 -49.37 -29.18 2.87
C PRO A 232 -50.85 -28.88 2.58
N ALA A 233 -51.29 -29.25 1.38
CA ALA A 233 -52.69 -29.18 0.97
C ALA A 233 -53.57 -30.11 1.81
N SER A 234 -54.69 -29.57 2.28
CA SER A 234 -55.80 -30.29 2.91
C SER A 234 -56.35 -31.39 2.00
N VAL A 235 -56.46 -32.60 2.53
CA VAL A 235 -57.14 -33.75 1.90
C VAL A 235 -58.65 -33.66 2.15
N PRO A 236 -59.53 -33.98 1.17
CA PRO A 236 -60.98 -34.00 1.35
C PRO A 236 -61.49 -35.14 2.24
#